data_AF-A0A4Y9UE28-F1
#
_entry.id   AF-A0A4Y9UE28-F1
#
_cell.length_a   1.000
_cell.length_b   1.000
_cell.length_c   1.000
_cell.angle_alpha   90.00
_cell.angle_beta   90.00
_cell.angle_gamma   90.00
#
_symmetry.space_group_name_H-M   'P 1'
#
loop_
_entity.id
_entity.type
_entity.pdbx_description
1 polymer ?
#
loop_
_entity_poly.entity_id
_entity_poly.type
_entity_poly.pdbx_seq_one_letter_code
_entity_poly.pdbx_strand_id
1 'polypeptide(L)'
;MEDFDCRHRIWRERLVAAAPEAIGSGERRRFTPGVAAKLINCYLKPLYVTGVTDDLSAERTLLRDAIHPPIDRILLQTLAEQNVGSSGREWRRFAGIGWSNFTHEQYEAVIEAVKRVTHGRLWTIEEHWGGYRA
;
A
#
# COMPACT_ATOMS: atom_id res chain seq x y z
N MET A 1 6.16 6.52 -14.03
CA MET A 1 5.91 5.92 -12.70
C MET A 1 5.12 6.88 -11.81
N GLU A 2 5.41 8.19 -11.84
CA GLU A 2 4.53 9.25 -11.29
C GLU A 2 3.07 9.17 -11.80
N ASP A 3 2.87 8.68 -13.03
CA ASP A 3 1.52 8.46 -13.59
C ASP A 3 0.69 7.45 -12.77
N PHE A 4 1.30 6.39 -12.20
CA PHE A 4 0.55 5.43 -11.38
C PHE A 4 0.22 6.02 -10.01
N ASP A 5 1.15 6.71 -9.36
CA ASP A 5 0.91 7.37 -8.07
C ASP A 5 -0.23 8.40 -8.17
N CYS A 6 -0.22 9.21 -9.23
CA CYS A 6 -1.25 10.21 -9.51
C CYS A 6 -2.61 9.54 -9.76
N ARG A 7 -2.67 8.50 -10.61
CA ARG A 7 -3.90 7.73 -10.84
C ARG A 7 -4.42 7.07 -9.56
N HIS A 8 -3.53 6.49 -8.76
CA HIS A 8 -3.88 5.87 -7.48
C HIS A 8 -4.49 6.90 -6.54
N ARG A 9 -3.90 8.10 -6.45
CA ARG A 9 -4.47 9.22 -5.67
C ARG A 9 -5.87 9.57 -6.15
N ILE A 10 -6.07 9.77 -7.46
CA ILE A 10 -7.39 10.07 -8.05
C ILE A 10 -8.41 8.97 -7.70
N TRP A 11 -8.04 7.70 -7.77
CA TRP A 11 -8.92 6.60 -7.38
C TRP A 11 -9.27 6.63 -5.90
N ARG A 12 -8.30 6.88 -5.01
CA ARG A 12 -8.55 7.03 -3.57
C ARG A 12 -9.52 8.18 -3.30
N GLU A 13 -9.31 9.33 -3.92
CA GLU A 13 -10.17 10.53 -3.77
C GLU A 13 -11.61 10.23 -4.21
N ARG A 14 -11.78 9.58 -5.36
CA ARG A 14 -13.10 9.17 -5.87
C ARG A 14 -13.80 8.17 -4.95
N LEU A 15 -13.08 7.16 -4.44
CA LEU A 15 -13.66 6.18 -3.52
C LEU A 15 -14.07 6.83 -2.19
N VAL A 16 -13.22 7.71 -1.63
CA VAL A 16 -13.54 8.44 -0.40
C VAL A 16 -14.77 9.32 -0.60
N ALA A 17 -14.89 10.00 -1.75
CA ALA A 17 -16.04 10.83 -2.08
C ALA A 17 -17.34 10.01 -2.26
N ALA A 18 -17.26 8.83 -2.86
CA ALA A 18 -18.41 7.96 -3.10
C ALA A 18 -18.84 7.12 -1.89
N ALA A 19 -17.96 6.92 -0.91
CA ALA A 19 -18.21 6.05 0.24
C ALA A 19 -19.45 6.43 1.07
N PRO A 20 -19.74 7.71 1.38
CA PRO A 20 -20.93 8.07 2.15
C PRO A 20 -22.24 7.61 1.50
N GLU A 21 -22.33 7.61 0.18
CA GLU A 21 -23.51 7.14 -0.56
C GLU A 21 -23.60 5.61 -0.56
N ALA A 22 -22.47 4.92 -0.71
CA ALA A 22 -22.43 3.47 -0.85
C ALA A 22 -22.58 2.72 0.49
N ILE A 23 -21.95 3.23 1.56
CA ILE A 23 -21.86 2.53 2.86
C ILE A 23 -22.43 3.34 4.04
N GLY A 24 -22.92 4.56 3.77
CA GLY A 24 -23.42 5.49 4.78
C GLY A 24 -22.31 6.29 5.48
N SER A 25 -22.70 7.31 6.23
CA SER A 25 -21.79 8.13 7.04
C SER A 25 -21.82 7.74 8.53
N GLY A 26 -20.74 8.08 9.26
CA GLY A 26 -20.61 7.85 10.71
C GLY A 26 -19.22 7.33 11.12
N GLU A 27 -18.87 7.43 12.39
CA GLU A 27 -17.53 7.00 12.89
C GLU A 27 -17.22 5.53 12.59
N ARG A 28 -18.21 4.65 12.73
CA ARG A 28 -18.07 3.20 12.41
C ARG A 28 -17.98 2.90 10.92
N ARG A 29 -18.30 3.88 10.07
CA ARG A 29 -18.29 3.80 8.59
C ARG A 29 -17.25 4.75 8.00
N ARG A 30 -16.27 5.16 8.81
CA ARG A 30 -15.19 6.06 8.37
C ARG A 30 -14.39 5.38 7.26
N PHE A 31 -14.45 5.97 6.07
CA PHE A 31 -13.74 5.51 4.89
C PHE A 31 -12.62 6.51 4.56
N THR A 32 -11.42 6.23 5.04
CA THR A 32 -10.27 7.12 4.87
C THR A 32 -9.50 6.82 3.57
N PRO A 33 -8.59 7.71 3.15
CA PRO A 33 -7.65 7.42 2.07
C PRO A 33 -6.85 6.14 2.29
N GLY A 34 -6.46 5.83 3.52
CA GLY A 34 -5.81 4.56 3.86
C GLY A 34 -6.69 3.33 3.65
N VAL A 35 -7.99 3.41 3.98
CA VAL A 35 -8.96 2.36 3.67
C VAL A 35 -9.14 2.19 2.17
N ALA A 36 -9.33 3.30 1.44
CA ALA A 36 -9.44 3.31 -0.01
C ALA A 36 -8.20 2.68 -0.67
N ALA A 37 -7.01 3.05 -0.21
CA ALA A 37 -5.76 2.51 -0.72
C ALA A 37 -5.65 1.00 -0.55
N LYS A 38 -5.95 0.49 0.65
CA LYS A 38 -5.90 -0.95 0.90
C LYS A 38 -6.89 -1.70 0.02
N LEU A 39 -8.10 -1.18 -0.13
CA LEU A 39 -9.11 -1.77 -1.00
C LEU A 39 -8.61 -1.87 -2.44
N ILE A 40 -8.14 -0.76 -3.02
CA ILE A 40 -7.57 -0.73 -4.38
C ILE A 40 -6.47 -1.80 -4.52
N ASN A 41 -5.52 -1.83 -3.58
CA ASN A 41 -4.34 -2.69 -3.68
C ASN A 41 -4.71 -4.17 -3.53
N CYS A 42 -5.65 -4.50 -2.64
CA CYS A 42 -6.15 -5.87 -2.50
C CYS A 42 -6.84 -6.41 -3.76
N TYR A 43 -7.40 -5.54 -4.62
CA TYR A 43 -7.97 -5.96 -5.91
C TYR A 43 -6.96 -5.91 -7.06
N LEU A 44 -6.12 -4.87 -7.14
CA LEU A 44 -5.12 -4.77 -8.21
C LEU A 44 -4.06 -5.86 -8.12
N LYS A 45 -3.64 -6.22 -6.92
CA LYS A 45 -2.60 -7.23 -6.70
C LYS A 45 -2.95 -8.58 -7.33
N PRO A 46 -4.08 -9.25 -7.01
CA PRO A 46 -4.42 -10.53 -7.63
C PRO A 46 -4.78 -10.43 -9.12
N LEU A 47 -5.16 -9.26 -9.64
CA LEU A 47 -5.50 -9.09 -11.06
C LEU A 47 -4.26 -8.92 -11.95
N TYR A 48 -3.21 -8.30 -11.43
CA TYR A 48 -2.05 -7.89 -12.24
C TYR A 48 -0.73 -8.53 -11.79
N VAL A 49 -0.67 -9.04 -10.57
CA VAL A 49 0.43 -9.85 -10.03
C VAL A 49 -0.02 -11.30 -10.01
N THR A 50 -0.34 -11.85 -11.18
CA THR A 50 -0.60 -13.28 -11.39
C THR A 50 0.63 -13.92 -12.04
N GLY A 51 1.20 -14.94 -11.39
CA GLY A 51 2.39 -15.63 -11.90
C GLY A 51 3.65 -14.82 -11.66
N VAL A 52 4.34 -15.09 -10.54
CA VAL A 52 5.75 -14.74 -10.37
C VAL A 52 6.54 -15.73 -11.23
N THR A 53 6.42 -15.60 -12.54
CA THR A 53 7.23 -16.35 -13.50
C THR A 53 8.33 -15.42 -13.98
N ASP A 54 9.54 -15.94 -14.15
CA ASP A 54 10.70 -15.13 -14.56
C ASP A 54 10.58 -14.56 -16.00
N ASP A 55 9.59 -15.01 -16.77
CA ASP A 55 9.36 -14.63 -18.18
C ASP A 55 8.27 -13.54 -18.38
N LEU A 56 8.16 -12.56 -17.49
CA LEU A 56 7.26 -11.42 -17.72
C LEU A 56 7.81 -10.48 -18.81
N SER A 57 6.92 -9.95 -19.65
CA SER A 57 7.29 -8.85 -20.57
C SER A 57 7.79 -7.63 -19.78
N ALA A 58 8.54 -6.74 -20.43
CA ALA A 58 9.04 -5.52 -19.81
C ALA A 58 7.89 -4.66 -19.23
N GLU A 59 6.77 -4.57 -19.95
CA GLU A 59 5.58 -3.83 -19.51
C GLU A 59 4.94 -4.47 -18.28
N ARG A 60 4.86 -5.80 -18.23
CA ARG A 60 4.31 -6.54 -17.08
C ARG A 60 5.21 -6.41 -15.86
N THR A 61 6.52 -6.42 -16.05
CA THR A 61 7.52 -6.17 -15.01
C THR A 61 7.35 -4.77 -14.43
N LEU A 62 7.27 -3.75 -15.27
CA LEU A 62 7.04 -2.36 -14.84
C LEU A 62 5.72 -2.19 -14.09
N LEU A 63 4.66 -2.83 -14.55
CA LEU A 63 3.35 -2.78 -13.88
C LEU A 63 3.41 -3.44 -12.50
N ARG A 64 4.00 -4.64 -12.40
CA ARG A 64 4.19 -5.36 -11.13
C ARG A 64 4.99 -4.53 -10.13
N ASP A 65 6.07 -3.90 -10.60
CA ASP A 65 6.96 -3.11 -9.76
C ASP A 65 6.29 -1.80 -9.29
N ALA A 66 5.38 -1.22 -10.09
CA ALA A 66 4.67 0.02 -9.76
C ALA A 66 3.43 -0.17 -8.86
N ILE A 67 2.78 -1.35 -8.85
CA ILE A 67 1.58 -1.57 -8.04
C ILE A 67 1.90 -1.44 -6.55
N HIS A 68 1.15 -0.57 -5.87
CA HIS A 68 1.31 -0.36 -4.45
C HIS A 68 0.97 -1.62 -3.65
N PRO A 69 1.74 -1.95 -2.61
CA PRO A 69 1.45 -3.10 -1.76
C PRO A 69 0.24 -2.79 -0.86
N PRO A 70 -0.52 -3.80 -0.45
CA PRO A 70 -1.57 -3.60 0.56
C PRO A 70 -0.90 -3.25 1.89
N ILE A 71 -1.02 -2.01 2.33
CA ILE A 71 -0.47 -1.58 3.61
C ILE A 71 -1.44 -1.97 4.73
N ASP A 72 -0.94 -2.66 5.74
CA ASP A 72 -1.69 -2.97 6.94
C ASP A 72 -0.87 -2.86 8.23
N ARG A 73 -1.52 -3.12 9.37
CA ARG A 73 -0.90 -3.01 10.68
C ARG A 73 0.24 -4.02 10.86
N ILE A 74 0.05 -5.25 10.40
CA ILE A 74 1.01 -6.35 10.59
C ILE A 74 2.27 -6.03 9.81
N LEU A 75 2.13 -5.64 8.54
CA LEU A 75 3.27 -5.26 7.70
C LEU A 75 4.06 -4.11 8.35
N LEU A 76 3.40 -3.01 8.73
CA LEU A 76 4.09 -1.85 9.32
C LEU A 76 4.79 -2.19 10.64
N GLN A 77 4.21 -3.06 11.47
CA GLN A 77 4.81 -3.54 12.71
C GLN A 77 6.05 -4.40 12.42
N THR A 78 5.96 -5.34 11.48
CA THR A 78 7.10 -6.19 11.13
C THR A 78 8.25 -5.36 10.53
N LEU A 79 7.96 -4.39 9.66
CA LEU A 79 8.96 -3.48 9.11
C LEU A 79 9.68 -2.68 10.21
N ALA A 80 8.93 -2.24 11.22
CA ALA A 80 9.45 -1.54 12.39
C ALA A 80 10.35 -2.41 13.27
N GLU A 81 9.95 -3.64 13.52
CA GLU A 81 10.67 -4.62 14.34
C GLU A 81 11.98 -5.06 13.67
N GLN A 82 11.92 -5.35 12.36
CA GLN A 82 13.07 -5.80 11.58
C GLN A 82 13.98 -4.63 11.15
N ASN A 83 13.61 -3.38 11.46
CA ASN A 83 14.34 -2.18 11.05
C ASN A 83 14.64 -2.15 9.54
N VAL A 84 13.65 -2.53 8.72
CA VAL A 84 13.82 -2.66 7.27
C VAL A 84 14.29 -1.34 6.66
N GLY A 85 15.35 -1.40 5.83
CA GLY A 85 15.98 -0.23 5.23
C GLY A 85 16.51 0.78 6.25
N SER A 86 16.92 0.33 7.44
CA SER A 86 17.38 1.18 8.56
C SER A 86 16.36 2.26 8.99
N SER A 87 15.07 2.03 8.72
CA SER A 87 13.99 3.02 8.87
C SER A 87 13.00 2.66 9.98
N GLY A 88 13.40 1.85 10.96
CA GLY A 88 12.52 1.33 12.02
C GLY A 88 11.75 2.39 12.80
N ARG A 89 12.32 3.58 13.04
CA ARG A 89 11.61 4.69 13.68
C ARG A 89 10.47 5.23 12.82
N GLU A 90 10.69 5.34 11.51
CA GLU A 90 9.69 5.82 10.55
C GLU A 90 8.54 4.81 10.42
N TRP A 91 8.86 3.51 10.32
CA TRP A 91 7.86 2.44 10.32
C TRP A 91 7.01 2.43 11.60
N ARG A 92 7.61 2.63 12.79
CA ARG A 92 6.87 2.75 14.04
C ARG A 92 5.91 3.94 14.05
N ARG A 93 6.33 5.06 13.49
CA ARG A 93 5.47 6.25 13.35
C ARG A 93 4.26 5.92 12.48
N PHE A 94 4.46 5.29 11.33
CA PHE A 94 3.35 4.89 10.45
C PHE A 94 2.42 3.86 11.11
N ALA A 95 2.99 2.86 11.79
CA ALA A 95 2.22 1.86 12.54
C ALA A 95 1.37 2.50 13.65
N GLY A 96 1.91 3.51 14.35
CA GLY A 96 1.22 4.25 15.41
C GLY A 96 0.03 5.08 14.94
N ILE A 97 0.07 5.61 13.71
CA ILE A 97 -1.08 6.30 13.10
C ILE A 97 -2.19 5.27 12.77
N GLY A 98 -1.77 4.09 12.28
CA GLY A 98 -2.67 3.03 11.84
C GLY A 98 -3.15 3.25 10.41
N TRP A 99 -2.95 2.24 9.55
CA TRP A 99 -3.20 2.34 8.11
C TRP A 99 -4.61 2.82 7.76
N SER A 100 -5.63 2.44 8.54
CA SER A 100 -7.02 2.83 8.33
C SER A 100 -7.30 4.30 8.66
N ASN A 101 -6.33 5.04 9.19
CA ASN A 101 -6.46 6.46 9.53
C ASN A 101 -5.66 7.39 8.61
N PHE A 102 -4.92 6.85 7.64
CA PHE A 102 -4.05 7.67 6.80
C PHE A 102 -4.82 8.70 5.98
N THR A 103 -4.28 9.93 5.94
CA THR A 103 -4.58 10.92 4.89
C THR A 103 -3.91 10.53 3.57
N HIS A 104 -4.19 11.26 2.48
CA HIS A 104 -3.51 11.02 1.21
C HIS A 104 -1.99 11.19 1.33
N GLU A 105 -1.56 12.25 2.00
CA GLU A 105 -0.15 12.63 2.18
C GLU A 105 0.57 11.63 3.08
N GLN A 106 -0.10 11.17 4.14
CA GLN A 106 0.45 10.13 5.01
C GLN A 106 0.62 8.80 4.28
N TYR A 107 -0.37 8.40 3.49
CA TYR A 107 -0.27 7.20 2.67
C TYR A 107 0.85 7.31 1.64
N GLU A 108 0.95 8.45 0.94
CA GLU A 108 2.03 8.70 -0.03
C GLU A 108 3.40 8.68 0.63
N ALA A 109 3.55 9.22 1.84
CA ALA A 109 4.79 9.12 2.61
C ALA A 109 5.17 7.66 2.93
N VAL A 110 4.20 6.78 3.20
CA VAL A 110 4.46 5.33 3.32
C VAL A 110 4.96 4.75 2.01
N ILE A 111 4.32 5.08 0.89
CA ILE A 111 4.71 4.57 -0.44
C ILE A 111 6.10 5.06 -0.85
N GLU A 112 6.46 6.30 -0.55
CA GLU A 112 7.81 6.82 -0.79
C GLU A 112 8.86 6.10 0.07
N ALA A 113 8.54 5.82 1.34
CA ALA A 113 9.41 5.01 2.18
C ALA A 113 9.57 3.58 1.61
N VAL A 114 8.49 2.97 1.11
CA VAL A 114 8.53 1.66 0.46
C VAL A 114 9.41 1.71 -0.79
N LYS A 115 9.19 2.65 -1.71
CA LYS A 115 10.01 2.86 -2.92
C LYS A 115 11.50 2.93 -2.60
N ARG A 116 11.85 3.69 -1.55
CA ARG A 116 13.23 3.86 -1.11
C ARG A 116 13.86 2.54 -0.67
N VAL A 117 13.16 1.73 0.12
CA VAL A 117 13.73 0.48 0.66
C VAL A 117 13.69 -0.68 -0.34
N THR A 118 12.76 -0.67 -1.30
CA THR A 118 12.64 -1.72 -2.33
C THR A 118 13.31 -1.37 -3.65
N HIS A 119 13.95 -0.20 -3.73
CA HIS A 119 14.53 0.35 -4.97
C HIS A 119 13.51 0.37 -6.13
N GLY A 120 12.27 0.77 -5.83
CA GLY A 120 11.19 0.87 -6.81
C GLY A 120 10.47 -0.44 -7.14
N ARG A 121 10.87 -1.59 -6.59
CA ARG A 121 10.14 -2.86 -6.72
C ARG A 121 9.15 -3.03 -5.57
N LEU A 122 8.08 -2.22 -5.56
CA LEU A 122 7.21 -2.04 -4.40
C LEU A 122 6.66 -3.35 -3.81
N TRP A 123 6.39 -4.34 -4.66
CA TRP A 123 5.88 -5.64 -4.24
C TRP A 123 6.82 -6.40 -3.29
N THR A 124 8.15 -6.18 -3.33
CA THR A 124 9.09 -6.98 -2.52
C THR A 124 8.93 -6.71 -1.03
N ILE A 125 8.37 -5.54 -0.64
CA ILE A 125 8.13 -5.23 0.78
C ILE A 125 7.20 -6.25 1.45
N GLU A 126 6.36 -6.93 0.68
CA GLU A 126 5.40 -7.92 1.16
C GLU A 126 6.09 -9.19 1.69
N GLU A 127 7.38 -9.42 1.40
CA GLU A 127 8.16 -10.52 2.00
C GLU A 127 8.24 -10.42 3.53
N HIS A 128 8.07 -9.20 4.07
CA HIS A 128 8.03 -8.93 5.50
C HIS A 128 6.64 -9.10 6.11
N TRP A 129 5.62 -9.54 5.36
CA TRP A 129 4.29 -9.74 5.90
C TRP A 129 4.29 -10.94 6.87
N GLY A 130 4.24 -10.64 8.17
CA GLY A 130 4.45 -11.62 9.25
C GLY A 130 3.38 -12.71 9.42
N GLY A 131 2.47 -12.88 8.46
CA GLY A 131 1.43 -13.91 8.47
C GLY A 131 1.88 -15.28 7.96
N TYR A 132 3.05 -15.38 7.31
CA TYR A 132 3.60 -16.63 6.81
C TYR A 132 5.03 -16.84 7.34
N ARG A 133 5.13 -17.42 8.54
CA ARG A 133 6.34 -18.09 9.00
C ARG A 133 6.00 -19.57 9.10
N ALA A 134 6.38 -20.33 8.08
CA ALA A 134 6.48 -21.79 8.15
C ALA A 134 7.71 -22.19 8.96
#